data_AF-A0A6P1GID5-F1
#
_entry.id   AF-A0A6P1GID5-F1
#
_cell.length_a   1.000
_cell.length_b   1.000
_cell.length_c   1.000
_cell.angle_alpha   90.00
_cell.angle_beta   90.00
_cell.angle_gamma   90.00
#
_symmetry.space_group_name_H-M   'P 1'
#
loop_
_entity.id
_entity.type
_entity.pdbx_description
1 polymer ?
#
loop_
_entity_poly.entity_id
_entity_poly.type
_entity_poly.pdbx_seq_one_letter_code
_entity_poly.pdbx_strand_id
1 'polypeptide(L)'
;MTSINIEWNYTAEETTAYEAYLSAVAEHNIVCARSGATTREKMDAAFSADAAWKRFCEVAGIVPGSTRSPEDIRTIENLTKELAGQNEAIRSACAMLIGIHHIGVFAFRGTADPIEHGACCTLLDDAVTVLRIALAKADGA
;
A
#
# COMPACT_ATOMS: atom_id res chain seq x y z
N MET A 1 -41.13 -15.44 23.61
CA MET A 1 -40.06 -15.03 22.68
C MET A 1 -40.46 -15.52 21.30
N THR A 2 -41.21 -14.70 20.55
CA THR A 2 -41.63 -15.01 19.18
C THR A 2 -40.51 -14.62 18.25
N SER A 3 -39.80 -15.62 17.71
CA SER A 3 -38.85 -15.41 16.61
C SER A 3 -39.65 -14.93 15.40
N ILE A 4 -39.50 -13.67 15.04
CA ILE A 4 -40.01 -13.17 13.77
C ILE A 4 -39.10 -13.78 12.71
N ASN A 5 -39.54 -14.87 12.07
CA ASN A 5 -38.96 -15.31 10.81
C ASN A 5 -39.30 -14.22 9.79
N ILE A 6 -38.39 -13.27 9.61
CA ILE A 6 -38.42 -12.37 8.47
C ILE A 6 -37.95 -13.21 7.29
N GLU A 7 -38.88 -13.88 6.62
CA GLU A 7 -38.63 -14.39 5.27
C GLU A 7 -38.47 -13.17 4.36
N TRP A 8 -37.22 -12.79 4.11
CA TRP A 8 -36.92 -11.83 3.07
C TRP A 8 -37.23 -12.51 1.74
N ASN A 9 -38.39 -12.18 1.17
CA ASN A 9 -38.76 -12.63 -0.17
C ASN A 9 -37.91 -11.87 -1.18
N TYR A 10 -36.72 -12.40 -1.46
CA TYR A 10 -35.89 -11.92 -2.55
C TYR A 10 -36.66 -12.04 -3.87
N THR A 11 -36.56 -11.00 -4.68
CA THR A 11 -36.97 -11.02 -6.08
C THR A 11 -36.16 -12.07 -6.85
N ALA A 12 -36.66 -12.47 -8.02
CA ALA A 12 -35.93 -13.38 -8.90
C ALA A 12 -34.55 -12.82 -9.31
N GLU A 13 -34.45 -11.51 -9.46
CA GLU A 13 -33.19 -10.81 -9.77
C GLU A 13 -32.22 -10.83 -8.59
N GLU A 14 -32.68 -10.56 -7.37
CA GLU A 14 -31.85 -10.65 -6.16
C GLU A 14 -31.38 -12.09 -5.90
N THR A 15 -32.26 -13.07 -6.12
CA THR A 15 -31.92 -14.51 -5.96
C THR A 15 -30.82 -14.91 -6.94
N THR A 16 -30.97 -14.53 -8.21
CA THR A 16 -29.97 -14.80 -9.26
C THR A 16 -28.61 -14.15 -8.93
N ALA A 17 -28.63 -12.89 -8.48
CA ALA A 17 -27.42 -12.18 -8.09
C ALA A 17 -26.75 -12.79 -6.84
N TYR A 18 -27.55 -13.25 -5.87
CA TYR A 18 -27.07 -13.92 -4.68
C TYR A 18 -26.43 -15.28 -4.99
N GLU A 19 -27.05 -16.08 -5.85
CA GLU A 19 -26.48 -17.37 -6.31
C GLU A 19 -25.17 -17.18 -7.07
N ALA A 20 -25.08 -16.14 -7.91
CA ALA A 20 -23.82 -15.78 -8.58
C ALA A 20 -22.72 -15.40 -7.59
N TYR A 21 -23.05 -14.64 -6.54
CA TYR A 21 -22.14 -14.34 -5.44
C TYR A 21 -21.67 -15.61 -4.71
N LEU A 22 -22.59 -16.50 -4.33
CA LEU A 22 -22.25 -17.77 -3.66
C LEU A 22 -21.34 -18.64 -4.53
N SER A 23 -21.60 -18.69 -5.84
CA SER A 23 -20.76 -19.42 -6.80
C SER A 23 -19.33 -18.84 -6.85
N ALA A 24 -19.19 -17.51 -6.89
CA ALA A 24 -17.89 -16.85 -6.90
C ALA A 24 -17.11 -17.04 -5.58
N VAL A 25 -17.79 -17.06 -4.43
CA VAL A 25 -17.18 -17.37 -3.13
C VAL A 25 -16.71 -18.82 -3.06
N ALA A 26 -17.50 -19.76 -3.59
CA ALA A 26 -17.11 -21.16 -3.66
C ALA A 26 -15.84 -21.34 -4.50
N GLU A 27 -15.76 -20.69 -5.66
CA GLU A 27 -14.57 -20.70 -6.52
C GLU A 27 -13.35 -20.12 -5.80
N HIS A 28 -13.50 -18.97 -5.13
CA HIS A 28 -12.42 -18.39 -4.33
C HIS A 28 -11.91 -19.36 -3.25
N ASN A 29 -12.80 -20.06 -2.55
CA ASN A 29 -12.40 -21.04 -1.53
C ASN A 29 -11.67 -22.25 -2.14
N ILE A 30 -12.12 -22.72 -3.30
CA ILE A 30 -11.47 -23.81 -4.05
C ILE A 30 -10.06 -23.40 -4.49
N VAL A 31 -9.90 -22.21 -5.08
CA VAL A 31 -8.60 -21.67 -5.52
C VAL A 31 -7.67 -21.47 -4.32
N CYS A 32 -8.16 -20.95 -3.20
CA CYS A 32 -7.36 -20.77 -1.99
C CYS A 32 -6.89 -22.09 -1.38
N ALA A 33 -7.73 -23.14 -1.43
CA ALA A 33 -7.40 -24.47 -0.94
C ALA A 33 -6.43 -25.25 -1.85
N ARG A 34 -6.28 -24.85 -3.11
CA ARG A 34 -5.39 -25.51 -4.07
C ARG A 34 -3.92 -25.22 -3.75
N SER A 35 -3.17 -26.27 -3.43
CA SER A 35 -1.75 -26.18 -3.00
C SER A 35 -0.81 -25.50 -4.02
N GLY A 36 -1.13 -25.59 -5.31
CA GLY A 36 -0.37 -24.97 -6.40
C GLY A 36 -0.88 -23.61 -6.88
N ALA A 37 -1.92 -23.04 -6.26
CA ALA A 37 -2.45 -21.75 -6.70
C ALA A 37 -1.48 -20.61 -6.38
N THR A 38 -1.17 -19.82 -7.41
CA THR A 38 -0.35 -18.61 -7.29
C THR A 38 -1.08 -17.51 -6.52
N THR A 39 -0.34 -16.56 -5.97
CA THR A 39 -0.94 -15.37 -5.33
C THR A 39 -1.86 -14.60 -6.28
N ARG A 40 -1.50 -14.55 -7.57
CA ARG A 40 -2.33 -13.90 -8.60
C ARG A 40 -3.68 -14.58 -8.75
N GLU A 41 -3.71 -15.91 -8.90
CA GLU A 41 -4.96 -16.66 -9.04
C GLU A 41 -5.87 -16.50 -7.82
N LYS A 42 -5.30 -16.48 -6.60
CA LYS A 42 -6.05 -16.23 -5.36
C LYS A 42 -6.66 -14.83 -5.34
N MET A 43 -5.89 -13.82 -5.74
CA MET A 43 -6.36 -12.43 -5.82
C MET A 43 -7.42 -12.26 -6.90
N ASP A 44 -7.23 -12.83 -8.09
CA ASP A 44 -8.21 -12.77 -9.19
C ASP A 44 -9.55 -13.40 -8.77
N ALA A 45 -9.51 -14.54 -8.06
CA ALA A 45 -10.71 -15.18 -7.52
C ALA A 45 -11.38 -14.34 -6.40
N ALA A 46 -10.59 -13.69 -5.54
CA ALA A 46 -11.10 -12.79 -4.51
C ALA A 46 -11.79 -11.55 -5.10
N PHE A 47 -11.20 -10.94 -6.13
CA PHE A 47 -11.81 -9.81 -6.84
C PHE A 47 -13.10 -10.20 -7.58
N SER A 48 -13.16 -11.42 -8.14
CA SER A 48 -14.39 -11.95 -8.73
C SER A 48 -15.51 -12.08 -7.69
N ALA A 49 -15.21 -12.61 -6.51
CA ALA A 49 -16.18 -12.71 -5.41
C ALA A 49 -16.64 -11.33 -4.89
N ASP A 50 -15.73 -10.36 -4.76
CA ASP A 50 -16.04 -8.98 -4.39
C ASP A 50 -16.92 -8.27 -5.44
N ALA A 51 -16.65 -8.47 -6.73
CA ALA A 51 -17.48 -7.93 -7.81
C ALA A 51 -18.90 -8.52 -7.80
N ALA A 52 -19.03 -9.84 -7.60
CA ALA A 52 -20.32 -10.51 -7.50
C ALA A 52 -21.12 -10.05 -6.26
N TRP A 53 -20.44 -9.83 -5.13
CA TRP A 53 -21.03 -9.26 -3.92
C TRP A 53 -21.57 -7.85 -4.15
N LYS A 54 -20.75 -6.96 -4.73
CA LYS A 54 -21.16 -5.60 -5.07
C LYS A 54 -22.37 -5.59 -5.98
N ARG A 55 -22.41 -6.49 -6.98
CA ARG A 55 -23.56 -6.63 -7.88
C ARG A 55 -24.82 -7.09 -7.15
N PHE A 56 -24.72 -8.04 -6.23
CA PHE A 56 -25.85 -8.42 -5.38
C PHE A 56 -26.33 -7.25 -4.53
N CYS A 57 -25.43 -6.52 -3.88
CA CYS A 57 -25.78 -5.34 -3.10
C CYS A 57 -26.50 -4.27 -3.93
N GLU A 58 -26.02 -3.98 -5.14
CA GLU A 58 -26.70 -3.06 -6.08
C GLU A 58 -28.13 -3.50 -6.38
N VAL A 59 -28.34 -4.77 -6.71
CA VAL A 59 -29.67 -5.32 -7.07
C VAL A 59 -30.59 -5.33 -5.85
N ALA A 60 -30.07 -5.64 -4.67
CA ALA A 60 -30.83 -5.68 -3.42
C ALA A 60 -31.05 -4.29 -2.78
N GLY A 61 -30.58 -3.22 -3.40
CA GLY A 61 -30.63 -1.86 -2.83
C GLY A 61 -29.84 -1.71 -1.51
N ILE A 62 -28.91 -2.63 -1.24
CA ILE A 62 -28.02 -2.59 -0.09
C ILE A 62 -26.84 -1.71 -0.47
N VAL A 63 -26.57 -0.65 0.31
CA VAL A 63 -25.34 0.10 0.15
C VAL A 63 -24.20 -0.84 0.59
N PRO A 64 -23.31 -1.29 -0.32
CA PRO A 64 -22.18 -2.10 0.10
C PRO A 64 -21.37 -1.25 1.07
N GLY A 65 -21.24 -1.71 2.32
CA GLY A 65 -20.33 -1.06 3.25
C GLY A 65 -18.95 -1.06 2.59
N SER A 66 -18.44 0.10 2.22
CA SER A 66 -17.06 0.19 1.78
C SER A 66 -16.20 -0.30 2.94
N THR A 67 -15.26 -1.19 2.68
CA THR A 67 -14.30 -1.69 3.69
C THR A 67 -13.44 -0.57 4.29
N ARG A 68 -13.55 0.67 3.76
CA ARG A 68 -12.92 1.89 4.23
C ARG A 68 -13.94 3.02 4.25
N SER A 69 -14.06 3.73 5.36
CA SER A 69 -14.87 4.94 5.41
C SER A 69 -14.29 6.01 4.46
N PRO A 70 -15.08 6.98 3.99
CA PRO A 70 -14.56 8.12 3.23
C PRO A 70 -13.44 8.88 3.98
N GLU A 71 -13.46 8.85 5.32
CA GLU A 71 -12.42 9.42 6.17
C GLU A 71 -11.11 8.62 6.08
N ASP A 72 -11.19 7.29 6.05
CA ASP A 72 -10.02 6.42 5.85
C ASP A 72 -9.38 6.64 4.48
N ILE A 73 -10.19 6.82 3.43
CA ILE A 73 -9.70 7.10 2.08
C ILE A 73 -8.92 8.42 2.07
N ARG A 74 -9.51 9.50 2.63
CA ARG A 74 -8.83 10.80 2.73
C ARG A 74 -7.56 10.73 3.55
N THR A 75 -7.57 9.95 4.63
CA THR A 75 -6.40 9.75 5.49
C THR A 75 -5.28 9.06 4.72
N ILE A 76 -5.59 8.00 3.96
CA ILE A 76 -4.62 7.29 3.12
C ILE A 76 -4.06 8.21 2.03
N GLU A 77 -4.90 9.00 1.37
CA GLU A 77 -4.48 9.96 0.34
C GLU A 77 -3.52 11.01 0.93
N ASN A 78 -3.85 11.56 2.10
CA ASN A 78 -3.00 12.53 2.80
C ASN A 78 -1.65 11.91 3.19
N LEU A 79 -1.66 10.73 3.81
CA LEU A 79 -0.43 10.02 4.21
C LEU A 79 0.43 9.66 2.99
N THR A 80 -0.19 9.27 1.88
CA THR A 80 0.53 8.96 0.63
C THR A 80 1.20 10.21 0.06
N LYS A 81 0.51 11.35 0.11
CA LYS A 81 1.05 12.64 -0.33
C LYS A 81 2.20 13.11 0.58
N GLU A 82 2.06 12.97 1.89
CA GLU A 82 3.13 13.28 2.84
C GLU A 82 4.36 12.41 2.63
N LEU A 83 4.16 11.10 2.44
CA LEU A 83 5.24 10.15 2.14
C LEU A 83 5.99 10.54 0.85
N ALA A 84 5.25 10.89 -0.21
CA ALA A 84 5.85 11.36 -1.46
C ALA A 84 6.69 12.63 -1.27
N GLY A 85 6.19 13.59 -0.47
CA GLY A 85 6.93 14.80 -0.13
C GLY A 85 8.22 14.54 0.66
N GLN A 86 8.16 13.60 1.63
CA GLN A 86 9.35 13.19 2.40
C GLN A 86 10.39 12.50 1.51
N ASN A 87 9.95 11.60 0.62
CA ASN A 87 10.86 10.93 -0.32
C ASN A 87 11.58 11.93 -1.23
N GLU A 88 10.88 12.96 -1.71
CA GLU A 88 11.50 13.99 -2.53
C GLU A 88 12.51 14.84 -1.75
N ALA A 89 12.21 15.17 -0.48
CA ALA A 89 13.17 15.84 0.40
C ALA A 89 14.43 14.99 0.63
N ILE A 90 14.28 13.67 0.82
CA ILE A 90 15.39 12.72 0.97
C ILE A 90 16.22 12.65 -0.32
N ARG A 91 15.58 12.58 -1.51
CA ARG A 91 16.28 12.62 -2.80
C ARG A 91 17.09 13.89 -2.96
N SER A 92 16.48 15.03 -2.63
CA SER A 92 17.13 16.34 -2.69
C SER A 92 18.35 16.41 -1.75
N ALA A 93 18.20 15.99 -0.49
CA ALA A 93 19.29 15.96 0.48
C ALA A 93 20.44 15.03 0.05
N CYS A 94 20.12 13.84 -0.48
CA CYS A 94 21.10 12.91 -1.01
C CYS A 94 21.87 13.51 -2.20
N ALA A 95 21.17 14.16 -3.13
CA ALA A 95 21.78 14.85 -4.26
C ALA A 95 22.69 16.01 -3.82
N MET A 96 22.28 16.80 -2.82
CA MET A 96 23.13 17.85 -2.24
C MET A 96 24.41 17.28 -1.66
N LEU A 97 24.34 16.24 -0.82
CA LEU A 97 25.53 15.62 -0.22
C LEU A 97 26.47 15.02 -1.27
N ILE A 98 25.93 14.34 -2.29
CA ILE A 98 26.72 13.84 -3.43
C ILE A 98 27.39 14.99 -4.17
N GLY A 99 26.68 16.09 -4.40
CA GLY A 99 27.22 17.30 -5.04
C GLY A 99 28.38 17.90 -4.24
N ILE A 100 28.23 18.05 -2.92
CA ILE A 100 29.31 18.60 -2.08
C ILE A 100 30.55 17.68 -2.08
N HIS A 101 30.34 16.35 -2.09
CA HIS A 101 31.42 15.38 -2.23
C HIS A 101 32.18 15.56 -3.57
N HIS A 102 31.46 15.71 -4.69
CA HIS A 102 32.08 15.83 -6.02
C HIS A 102 32.78 17.18 -6.27
N ILE A 103 32.34 18.25 -5.62
CA ILE A 103 32.97 19.58 -5.72
C ILE A 103 34.26 19.64 -4.86
N GLY A 104 34.55 18.59 -4.08
CA GLY A 104 35.79 18.48 -3.29
C GLY A 104 35.84 19.40 -2.07
N VAL A 105 34.71 20.04 -1.72
CA VAL A 105 34.62 20.98 -0.60
C VAL A 105 34.95 20.29 0.73
N PHE A 106 34.51 19.03 0.91
CA PHE A 106 34.78 18.23 2.11
C PHE A 106 36.11 17.47 2.08
N ALA A 107 36.78 17.37 0.93
CA ALA A 107 38.11 16.76 0.85
C ALA A 107 39.21 17.74 1.27
N PHE A 108 38.90 19.04 1.31
CA PHE A 108 39.83 20.09 1.68
C PHE A 108 39.76 20.41 3.18
N ARG A 109 40.74 19.90 3.94
CA ARG A 109 40.86 20.13 5.39
C ARG A 109 41.17 21.58 5.76
N GLY A 110 41.90 22.31 4.93
CA GLY A 110 42.46 23.62 5.30
C GLY A 110 43.29 23.53 6.60
N THR A 111 42.93 24.38 7.57
CA THR A 111 43.55 24.46 8.91
C THR A 111 42.84 23.63 9.98
N ALA A 112 41.78 22.89 9.64
CA ALA A 112 41.02 22.11 10.61
C ALA A 112 41.87 20.98 11.23
N ASP A 113 41.54 20.59 12.46
CA ASP A 113 42.16 19.46 13.13
C ASP A 113 41.91 18.16 12.34
N PRO A 114 42.93 17.29 12.14
CA PRO A 114 42.78 16.07 11.35
C PRO A 114 41.74 15.09 11.88
N ILE A 115 41.56 15.01 13.20
CA ILE A 115 40.61 14.09 13.82
C ILE A 115 39.18 14.62 13.63
N GLU A 116 38.97 15.91 13.89
CA GLU A 116 37.67 16.56 13.70
C GLU A 116 37.22 16.54 12.24
N HIS A 117 38.15 16.82 11.31
CA HIS A 117 37.87 16.75 9.88
C HIS A 117 37.54 15.32 9.44
N GLY A 118 38.31 14.33 9.90
CA GLY A 118 38.06 12.92 9.60
C GLY A 118 36.69 12.48 10.09
N ALA A 119 36.33 12.82 11.33
CA ALA A 119 35.01 12.51 11.89
C ALA A 119 33.88 13.17 11.09
N CYS A 120 34.05 14.42 10.67
CA CYS A 120 33.08 15.12 9.83
C CYS A 120 32.85 14.43 8.48
N CYS A 121 33.94 14.06 7.78
CA CYS A 121 33.86 13.30 6.53
C CYS A 121 33.11 11.98 6.72
N THR A 122 33.45 11.19 7.76
CA THR A 122 32.79 9.92 8.03
C THR A 122 31.30 10.09 8.32
N LEU A 123 30.91 11.07 9.14
CA LEU A 123 29.50 11.33 9.44
C LEU A 123 28.68 11.69 8.19
N LEU A 124 29.29 12.40 7.23
CA LEU A 124 28.65 12.75 5.97
C LEU A 124 28.49 11.54 5.05
N ASP A 125 29.50 10.69 4.95
CA ASP A 125 29.43 9.44 4.18
C ASP A 125 28.38 8.48 4.76
N ASP A 126 28.31 8.39 6.09
CA ASP A 126 27.27 7.63 6.80
C ASP A 126 25.87 8.21 6.52
N ALA A 127 25.72 9.54 6.54
CA ALA A 127 24.45 10.20 6.22
C ALA A 127 24.00 9.90 4.78
N VAL A 128 24.92 9.92 3.81
CA VAL A 128 24.62 9.52 2.42
C VAL A 128 24.15 8.08 2.36
N THR A 129 24.80 7.18 3.10
CA THR A 129 24.44 5.76 3.14
C THR A 129 23.03 5.56 3.72
N VAL A 130 22.70 6.23 4.84
CA VAL A 130 21.37 6.18 5.46
C VAL A 130 20.29 6.68 4.50
N LEU A 131 20.53 7.82 3.82
CA LEU A 131 19.57 8.38 2.86
C LEU A 131 19.36 7.45 1.66
N ARG A 132 20.42 6.80 1.15
CA ARG A 132 20.31 5.81 0.07
C ARG A 132 19.49 4.59 0.47
N ILE A 133 19.68 4.08 1.68
CA ILE A 133 18.88 2.95 2.21
C ILE A 133 17.42 3.37 2.37
N ALA A 134 17.15 4.58 2.87
CA ALA A 134 15.79 5.10 2.99
C ALA A 134 15.09 5.21 1.63
N LEU A 135 15.81 5.70 0.60
CA LEU A 135 15.29 5.75 -0.78
C LEU A 135 15.04 4.37 -1.38
N ALA A 136 15.95 3.42 -1.18
CA ALA A 136 15.77 2.05 -1.67
C ALA A 136 14.49 1.41 -1.11
N LYS A 137 14.22 1.61 0.18
CA LYS A 137 12.96 1.18 0.82
C LYS A 137 11.74 1.90 0.27
N ALA A 138 11.85 3.19 -0.01
CA ALA A 138 10.76 3.99 -0.58
C ALA A 138 10.42 3.60 -2.02
N ASP A 139 11.42 3.21 -2.82
CA ASP A 139 11.26 2.78 -4.21
C ASP A 139 10.87 1.29 -4.34
N GLY A 140 10.76 0.57 -3.21
CA GLY A 140 10.26 -0.82 -3.15
C GLY A 140 11.31 -1.91 -3.48
N ALA A 141 12.59 -1.62 -3.24
CA ALA A 141 13.71 -2.55 -3.44
C ALA A 141 13.99 -3.46 -2.25
#